data_AF-A0A845Y7F1-F1
#
_entry.id   AF-A0A845Y7F1-F1
#
_cell.length_a   1.000
_cell.length_b   1.000
_cell.length_c   1.000
_cell.angle_alpha   90.00
_cell.angle_beta   90.00
_cell.angle_gamma   90.00
#
_symmetry.space_group_name_H-M   'P 1'
#
loop_
_entity.id
_entity.type
_entity.pdbx_description
1 polymer ?
#
loop_
_entity_poly.entity_id
_entity_poly.type
_entity_poly.pdbx_seq_one_letter_code
_entity_poly.pdbx_strand_id
1 'polypeptide(L)' 'MVQLSSKALTFETFLAEYGDDERYELIDGELIEMEPTGPHEQVAGLINRELNFEVRRLKLPYLIPLR' A
#
# COMPACT_ATOMS: atom_id res chain seq x y z
N MET A 1 23.21 6.39 13.16
CA MET A 1 24.26 6.39 12.11
C MET A 1 23.67 5.62 10.95
N VAL A 2 23.27 6.28 9.86
CA VAL A 2 22.73 5.59 8.68
C VAL A 2 23.74 5.83 7.56
N GLN A 3 24.44 4.78 7.15
CA GLN A 3 25.13 4.76 5.87
C GLN A 3 24.17 4.17 4.83
N LEU A 4 23.68 4.98 3.90
CA LEU A 4 23.07 4.50 2.67
C LEU A 4 23.99 4.86 1.51
N SER A 5 24.92 3.95 1.24
CA SER A 5 25.59 3.84 -0.05
C SER A 5 25.16 2.49 -0.64
N SER A 6 23.86 2.35 -0.94
CA SER A 6 23.34 1.24 -1.72
C SER A 6 22.70 1.81 -2.97
N LYS A 7 23.13 1.31 -4.12
CA LYS A 7 22.55 1.60 -5.43
C LYS A 7 21.02 1.58 -5.33
N ALA A 8 20.34 2.65 -5.75
CA ALA A 8 18.88 2.71 -5.74
C ALA A 8 18.29 1.48 -6.44
N LEU A 9 17.30 0.84 -5.82
CA LEU A 9 16.60 -0.31 -6.38
C LEU A 9 15.81 0.17 -7.61
N THR A 10 16.01 -0.50 -8.75
CA THR A 10 15.22 -0.17 -9.95
C THR A 10 13.86 -0.82 -9.88
N PHE A 11 12.90 -0.27 -10.61
CA PHE A 11 11.54 -0.81 -10.69
C PHE A 11 11.52 -2.26 -11.19
N GLU A 12 12.37 -2.60 -12.17
CA GLU A 12 12.43 -3.95 -12.73
C GLU A 12 12.95 -4.97 -11.71
N THR A 13 13.98 -4.61 -10.95
CA THR A 13 14.49 -5.47 -9.88
C THR A 13 13.49 -5.61 -8.74
N PHE A 14 12.84 -4.51 -8.36
CA PHE A 14 11.76 -4.56 -7.36
C PHE A 14 10.64 -5.50 -7.78
N LEU A 15 10.14 -5.38 -9.02
CA LEU A 15 9.04 -6.22 -9.50
C LEU A 15 9.44 -7.72 -9.56
N ALA A 16 10.67 -8.02 -9.99
CA ALA A 16 11.14 -9.40 -10.11
C ALA A 16 11.34 -10.08 -8.74
N GLU A 17 11.71 -9.33 -7.70
CA GLU A 17 12.06 -9.89 -6.39
C GLU A 17 10.94 -9.74 -5.34
N TYR A 18 10.13 -8.68 -5.42
CA TYR A 18 9.14 -8.29 -4.40
C TYR A 18 7.73 -8.03 -4.97
N GLY A 19 7.54 -8.13 -6.29
CA GLY A 19 6.28 -7.77 -6.94
C GLY A 19 5.04 -8.55 -6.48
N ASP A 20 5.24 -9.73 -5.90
CA ASP A 20 4.19 -10.60 -5.36
C ASP A 20 4.04 -10.48 -3.83
N ASP A 21 4.83 -9.64 -3.15
CA ASP A 21 4.80 -9.45 -1.69
C ASP A 21 4.28 -8.05 -1.33
N GLU A 22 3.01 -7.99 -0.92
CA GLU A 22 2.33 -6.75 -0.54
C GLU A 22 2.91 -6.05 0.69
N ARG A 23 3.88 -6.67 1.38
CA ARG A 23 4.58 -6.07 2.51
C ARG A 23 5.69 -5.14 2.09
N TYR A 24 6.00 -5.00 0.80
CA TYR A 24 7.07 -4.11 0.37
C TYR A 24 6.58 -3.07 -0.64
N GLU A 25 7.02 -1.84 -0.42
CA GLU A 25 6.81 -0.73 -1.34
C GLU A 25 8.16 -0.19 -1.85
N LEU A 26 8.20 0.20 -3.12
CA LEU A 26 9.34 0.93 -3.70
C LEU A 26 9.06 2.43 -3.63
N ILE A 27 9.78 3.16 -2.78
CA ILE A 27 9.63 4.61 -2.61
C ILE A 27 10.97 5.28 -2.87
N ASP A 28 11.05 6.14 -3.88
CA ASP A 28 12.27 6.87 -4.28
C ASP A 28 13.53 5.99 -4.47
N GLY A 29 13.33 4.74 -4.91
CA GLY A 29 14.41 3.77 -5.11
C GLY A 29 14.84 3.01 -3.85
N GLU A 30 14.09 3.16 -2.75
CA GLU A 30 14.27 2.43 -1.49
C GLU A 30 13.17 1.39 -1.31
N LEU A 31 13.54 0.22 -0.80
CA LEU A 31 12.61 -0.82 -0.40
C LEU A 31 12.10 -0.53 1.02
N ILE A 32 10.81 -0.29 1.16
CA ILE A 32 10.15 0.03 2.42
C ILE A 32 9.27 -1.15 2.83
N GLU A 33 9.49 -1.69 4.02
CA GLU A 33 8.62 -2.71 4.60
C GLU A 33 7.38 -2.05 5.22
N MET A 34 6.22 -2.53 4.81
CA MET A 34 4.91 -2.18 5.31
C MET A 34 4.50 -3.20 6.37
N GLU A 35 4.53 -2.80 7.63
CA GLU A 35 3.95 -3.57 8.74
C GLU A 35 2.54 -3.03 9.07
N PRO A 36 1.46 -3.60 8.50
CA PRO A 36 0.13 -3.26 8.96
C PRO A 36 -0.04 -3.79 10.40
N THR A 37 -0.19 -2.86 11.35
CA THR A 37 -0.58 -3.24 12.71
C THR A 37 -2.09 -3.53 12.73
N GLY A 38 -2.54 -4.48 13.56
CA GLY A 38 -3.96 -4.78 13.69
C GLY A 38 -4.88 -3.55 13.93
N PRO A 39 -4.47 -2.53 14.70
CA PRO A 39 -5.20 -1.27 14.79
C PRO A 39 -5.25 -0.46 13.48
N HIS A 40 -4.16 -0.43 12.71
CA HIS A 40 -4.12 0.24 11.41
C HIS A 40 -5.12 -0.40 10.43
N GLU A 41 -5.20 -1.73 10.40
CA GLU A 41 -6.18 -2.46 9.57
C GLU A 41 -7.62 -2.15 9.97
N GLN A 42 -7.92 -2.05 11.27
CA GLN A 42 -9.26 -1.68 11.75
C GLN A 42 -9.66 -0.27 11.28
N VAL A 43 -8.74 0.70 11.36
CA VAL A 43 -8.99 2.07 10.88
C VAL A 43 -9.20 2.08 9.37
N ALA A 44 -8.36 1.38 8.60
CA ALA A 44 -8.50 1.26 7.16
C ALA A 44 -9.84 0.62 6.77
N GLY A 45 -10.25 -0.44 7.47
CA GLY A 45 -11.55 -1.10 7.27
C GLY A 45 -12.74 -0.19 7.58
N LEU A 46 -12.66 0.61 8.65
CA LEU A 46 -13.69 1.60 8.98
C LEU A 46 -13.83 2.66 7.89
N ILE A 47 -12.72 3.21 7.40
CA ILE A 47 -12.73 4.22 6.31
C ILE A 47 -13.31 3.61 5.03
N ASN A 48 -12.86 2.42 4.64
CA ASN A 48 -13.36 1.72 3.47
C ASN A 48 -14.87 1.49 3.55
N ARG A 49 -15.38 1.08 4.73
CA ARG A 49 -16.81 0.87 4.97
C ARG A 49 -17.64 2.13 4.77
N GLU A 50 -17.24 3.24 5.39
CA GLU A 50 -17.99 4.50 5.31
C GLU A 50 -17.97 5.11 3.90
N LEU A 51 -16.82 5.05 3.22
CA LEU A 51 -16.73 5.53 1.84
C LEU A 51 -17.57 4.68 0.88
N ASN A 52 -17.54 3.35 1.01
CA ASN A 52 -18.39 2.47 0.20
C ASN A 52 -19.89 2.73 0.47
N PHE A 53 -20.27 3.02 1.71
CA PHE A 53 -21.64 3.40 2.03
C PHE A 53 -22.05 4.67 1.29
N GLU A 54 -21.21 5.71 1.32
CA GLU A 54 -21.49 6.98 0.64
C GLU A 54 -21.51 6.85 -0.89
N VAL A 55 -20.59 6.07 -1.47
CA VAL A 55 -20.60 5.75 -2.92
C VAL A 55 -21.93 5.13 -3.32
N ARG A 56 -22.44 4.17 -2.55
CA ARG A 56 -23.75 3.54 -2.79
C ARG A 56 -24.90 4.52 -2.58
N ARG A 57 -24.89 5.27 -1.48
CA ARG A 57 -25.94 6.25 -1.13
C ARG A 57 -26.10 7.33 -2.20
N LEU A 58 -24.98 7.80 -2.74
CA LEU A 58 -24.92 8.83 -3.78
C LEU A 58 -25.03 8.27 -5.22
N LYS A 59 -25.08 6.94 -5.39
CA LYS A 59 -25.13 6.25 -6.69
C LYS A 59 -23.97 6.63 -7.62
N LEU A 60 -22.78 6.78 -7.06
CA LEU A 60 -21.59 7.16 -7.82
C LEU A 60 -20.96 5.93 -8.48
N PRO A 61 -20.38 6.06 -9.69
CA PRO A 61 -19.74 4.97 -10.42
C PRO A 61 -18.31 4.72 -9.93
N TYR A 62 -18.09 4.76 -8.62
CA TYR A 62 -16.78 4.52 -8.01
C TYR A 62 -16.74 3.12 -7.38
N LEU A 63 -15.55 2.53 -7.37
CA LEU A 63 -15.24 1.29 -6.68
C LEU A 63 -13.98 1.54 -5.87
N ILE A 64 -14.00 1.13 -4.61
CA ILE A 64 -12.78 1.05 -3.81
C ILE A 64 -12.35 -0.42 -3.87
N PRO A 65 -11.22 -0.74 -4.51
CA PRO A 65 -10.73 -2.11 -4.57
C PRO A 65 -10.47 -2.61 -3.15
N LEU A 66 -10.80 -3.88 -2.93
CA LEU A 66 -10.28 -4.61 -1.77
C LEU A 66 -8.79 -4.88 -2.04
N ARG A 67 -7.96 -4.78 -1.00
CA ARG A 67 -6.65 -5.42 -1.03
C ARG A 67 -6.88 -6.92 -1.20
#